data_AF-A0A959Y8P8-F1
#
_entry.id   AF-A0A959Y8P8-F1
#
_cell.length_a   1.000
_cell.length_b   1.000
_cell.length_c   1.000
_cell.angle_alpha   90.00
_cell.angle_beta   90.00
_cell.angle_gamma   90.00
#
_symmetry.space_group_name_H-M   'P 1'
#
loop_
_entity.id
_entity.type
_entity.pdbx_description
1 polymer ?
#
loop_
_entity_poly.entity_id
_entity_poly.type
_entity_poly.pdbx_seq_one_letter_code
_entity_poly.pdbx_strand_id
1 'polypeptide(L)'
;MRAALQHLGEGGALGVFPAGEVSSYRTELKAVADPRWKAPVIKLIRQAGVPVVPVWFDGSNSFLFHVLGMIHPDLRTLALPKEMLRMKGRKVRIRIGRPIPAAEVGAFTDTERLGRFLRAKTYALGSGVQVRREQFRPLRFPKDPKPIVEPPTQEQLDQEVAGIEDLKVSAQGEFDLYLAPSERIPAMLRAIGRAREETFRAVGEGTNKAIDLDEYDLYYDHLFLWDRENKRLAGAYRIGDGRRIVRRYGKRGFYTHTLFRMDRGMEKVLGQAFELGRSFVVQDYQKHRLPLFLLWRGLLLHILRNPDHRYLIGPVSISGSYSRLSRGLILGFVLQHYYDEELAALVRPRNRFKVKVDKADS
;
A
#
# COMPACT_ATOMS: atom_id res chain seq x y z
N MET A 1 15.67 -31.04 -7.02
CA MET A 1 16.24 -29.72 -7.37
C MET A 1 17.15 -29.78 -8.59
N ARG A 2 18.17 -30.65 -8.62
CA ARG A 2 19.05 -30.83 -9.80
C ARG A 2 18.30 -31.16 -11.10
N ALA A 3 17.41 -32.15 -11.09
CA ALA A 3 16.60 -32.51 -12.25
C ALA A 3 15.70 -31.35 -12.76
N ALA A 4 15.20 -30.51 -11.86
CA ALA A 4 14.38 -29.36 -12.21
C ALA A 4 15.19 -28.25 -12.92
N LEU A 5 16.43 -28.01 -12.47
CA LEU A 5 17.35 -27.08 -13.13
C LEU A 5 17.83 -27.61 -14.48
N GLN A 6 18.10 -28.92 -14.58
CA GLN A 6 18.45 -29.56 -15.84
C GLN A 6 17.33 -29.44 -16.87
N HIS A 7 16.09 -29.78 -16.48
CA HIS A 7 14.92 -29.65 -17.37
C HIS A 7 14.72 -28.22 -17.89
N LEU A 8 14.92 -27.21 -17.03
CA LEU A 8 14.88 -25.81 -17.44
C LEU A 8 16.04 -25.44 -18.38
N GLY A 9 17.23 -26.01 -18.17
CA GLY A 9 18.39 -25.85 -19.05
C GLY A 9 18.22 -26.46 -20.43
N GLU A 10 17.43 -27.52 -20.55
CA GLU A 10 17.06 -28.19 -21.81
C GLU A 10 15.91 -27.47 -22.56
N GLY A 11 15.46 -26.31 -22.07
CA GLY A 11 14.37 -25.53 -22.66
C GLY A 11 12.96 -25.93 -22.20
N GLY A 12 12.86 -26.82 -21.20
CA GLY A 12 11.60 -27.21 -20.58
C GLY A 12 10.96 -26.13 -19.71
N ALA A 13 9.69 -26.32 -19.34
CA ALA A 13 8.93 -25.40 -18.50
C ALA A 13 8.59 -26.05 -17.15
N LEU A 14 8.72 -25.28 -16.06
CA LEU A 14 8.47 -25.78 -14.71
C LEU A 14 7.34 -24.99 -14.01
N GLY A 15 6.25 -25.69 -13.67
CA GLY A 15 5.20 -25.16 -12.80
C GLY A 15 5.51 -25.41 -11.33
N VAL A 16 5.44 -24.37 -10.49
CA VAL A 16 5.67 -24.49 -9.04
C VAL A 16 4.57 -23.81 -8.24
N PHE A 17 4.14 -24.48 -7.16
CA PHE A 17 3.28 -23.90 -6.12
C PHE A 17 4.14 -23.57 -4.90
N PRO A 18 4.68 -22.35 -4.80
CA PRO A 18 5.75 -22.02 -3.84
C PRO A 18 5.32 -22.09 -2.37
N ALA A 19 4.03 -22.09 -2.07
CA ALA A 19 3.49 -22.28 -0.73
C ALA A 19 3.57 -23.75 -0.25
N GLY A 20 3.57 -24.72 -1.18
CA GLY A 20 3.58 -26.16 -0.89
C GLY A 20 2.30 -26.71 -0.25
N GLU A 21 1.27 -25.87 -0.07
CA GLU A 21 -0.04 -26.19 0.48
C GLU A 21 -1.10 -25.36 -0.24
N VAL A 22 -2.35 -25.82 -0.24
CA VAL A 22 -3.48 -25.08 -0.84
C VAL A 22 -3.80 -23.84 -0.01
N SER A 23 -4.23 -22.75 -0.66
CA SER A 23 -4.78 -21.58 0.02
C SER A 23 -5.87 -21.96 1.03
N SER A 24 -5.84 -21.36 2.21
CA SER A 24 -6.85 -21.58 3.26
C SER A 24 -7.38 -20.25 3.76
N TYR A 25 -8.60 -20.25 4.31
CA TYR A 25 -9.09 -19.10 5.04
C TYR A 25 -8.14 -18.82 6.22
N ARG A 26 -7.52 -17.65 6.22
CA ARG A 26 -6.64 -17.21 7.29
C ARG A 26 -7.40 -16.19 8.10
N THR A 27 -7.74 -16.55 9.34
CA THR A 27 -8.48 -15.69 10.28
C THR A 27 -7.81 -14.32 10.45
N GLU A 28 -6.48 -14.28 10.35
CA GLU A 28 -5.66 -13.05 10.39
C GLU A 28 -5.81 -12.14 9.15
N LEU A 29 -6.18 -12.71 8.00
CA LEU A 29 -6.33 -12.01 6.73
C LEU A 29 -7.80 -11.79 6.34
N LYS A 30 -8.75 -12.38 7.11
CA LYS A 30 -10.18 -12.52 6.75
C LYS A 30 -10.42 -12.95 5.30
N ALA A 31 -9.46 -13.66 4.71
CA ALA A 31 -9.42 -13.99 3.30
C ALA A 31 -8.74 -15.34 3.06
N VAL A 32 -9.03 -15.94 1.90
CA VAL A 32 -8.39 -17.17 1.44
C VAL A 32 -7.03 -16.80 0.81
N ALA A 33 -5.94 -17.26 1.42
CA ALA A 33 -4.59 -16.98 0.93
C ALA A 33 -3.61 -18.12 1.26
N ASP A 34 -2.54 -18.19 0.48
CA ASP A 34 -1.45 -19.12 0.69
C ASP A 34 -0.68 -18.84 2.00
N PRO A 35 -0.10 -19.87 2.63
CA PRO A 35 0.95 -19.68 3.62
C PRO A 35 2.19 -19.00 3.03
N ARG A 36 3.16 -18.67 3.90
CA ARG A 36 4.45 -18.11 3.48
C ARG A 36 5.11 -19.02 2.46
N TRP A 37 5.46 -18.45 1.31
CA TRP A 37 6.17 -19.17 0.25
C TRP A 37 7.52 -19.68 0.75
N LYS A 38 7.80 -20.97 0.49
CA LYS A 38 8.94 -21.69 1.06
C LYS A 38 10.23 -21.23 0.39
N ALA A 39 11.22 -20.84 1.21
CA ALA A 39 12.50 -20.33 0.76
C ALA A 39 13.25 -21.25 -0.26
N PRO A 40 13.20 -22.59 -0.16
CA PRO A 40 13.83 -23.47 -1.14
C PRO A 40 13.31 -23.28 -2.58
N VAL A 41 12.00 -23.05 -2.76
CA VAL A 41 11.41 -22.81 -4.08
C VAL A 41 11.89 -21.48 -4.64
N ILE A 42 11.99 -20.45 -3.81
CA ILE A 42 12.47 -19.14 -4.23
C ILE A 42 13.97 -19.16 -4.57
N LYS A 43 14.77 -19.95 -3.85
CA LYS A 43 16.18 -20.20 -4.19
C LYS A 43 16.32 -20.90 -5.54
N LEU A 44 15.49 -21.91 -5.81
CA LEU A 44 15.44 -22.59 -7.11
C LEU A 44 15.12 -21.61 -8.24
N ILE A 45 14.08 -20.79 -8.09
CA ILE A 45 13.68 -19.78 -9.08
C ILE A 45 14.83 -18.81 -9.38
N ARG A 46 15.55 -18.35 -8.35
CA ARG A 46 16.70 -17.46 -8.53
C ARG A 46 17.86 -18.14 -9.25
N GLN A 47 18.15 -19.39 -8.88
CA GLN A 47 19.25 -20.16 -9.47
C GLN A 47 18.96 -20.58 -10.92
N ALA A 48 17.69 -20.74 -11.28
CA ALA A 48 17.30 -21.15 -12.63
C ALA A 48 17.65 -20.11 -13.69
N GLY A 49 17.72 -18.81 -13.34
CA GLY A 49 18.13 -17.77 -14.29
C GLY A 49 17.19 -17.63 -15.50
N VAL A 50 15.94 -18.09 -15.39
CA VAL A 50 14.93 -18.05 -16.46
C VAL A 50 13.82 -17.04 -16.14
N PRO A 51 13.04 -16.58 -17.14
CA PRO A 51 11.86 -15.77 -16.89
C PRO A 51 10.82 -16.48 -16.02
N VAL A 52 10.14 -15.73 -15.15
CA VAL A 52 9.12 -16.26 -14.23
C VAL A 52 7.76 -15.70 -14.61
N VAL A 53 6.78 -16.57 -14.86
CA VAL A 53 5.40 -16.15 -15.19
C VAL A 53 4.50 -16.32 -13.96
N PRO A 54 3.94 -15.22 -13.40
CA PRO A 54 2.99 -15.33 -12.30
C PRO A 54 1.63 -15.82 -12.83
N VAL A 55 1.07 -16.83 -12.16
CA VAL A 55 -0.22 -17.42 -12.51
C VAL A 55 -1.12 -17.42 -11.28
N TRP A 56 -2.29 -16.81 -11.38
CA TRP A 56 -3.31 -16.75 -10.35
C TRP A 56 -4.50 -17.64 -10.72
N PHE A 57 -4.94 -18.46 -9.77
CA PHE A 57 -6.11 -19.31 -9.93
C PHE A 57 -7.24 -18.72 -9.08
N ASP A 58 -8.35 -18.38 -9.73
CA ASP A 58 -9.56 -17.86 -9.10
C ASP A 58 -10.46 -19.04 -8.71
N GLY A 59 -10.62 -19.23 -7.39
CA GLY A 59 -11.43 -20.27 -6.79
C GLY A 59 -11.16 -20.40 -5.29
N SER A 60 -12.22 -20.45 -4.49
CA SER A 60 -12.16 -20.89 -3.09
C SER A 60 -12.58 -22.35 -3.00
N ASN A 61 -11.88 -23.14 -2.17
CA ASN A 61 -12.35 -24.48 -1.82
C ASN A 61 -13.63 -24.36 -0.97
N SER A 62 -14.41 -25.42 -0.91
CA SER A 62 -15.72 -25.34 -0.26
C SER A 62 -15.65 -25.07 1.24
N PHE A 63 -16.70 -24.47 1.80
CA PHE A 63 -16.85 -24.17 3.24
C PHE A 63 -16.49 -25.35 4.16
N LEU A 64 -16.81 -26.59 3.76
CA LEU A 64 -16.50 -27.80 4.52
C LEU A 64 -14.98 -28.12 4.59
N PHE A 65 -14.21 -27.78 3.54
CA PHE A 65 -12.74 -27.93 3.50
C PHE A 65 -12.03 -26.92 4.42
N HIS A 66 -12.61 -25.74 4.60
CA HIS A 66 -12.10 -24.72 5.51
C HIS A 66 -12.42 -25.04 6.98
N VAL A 67 -13.56 -25.68 7.27
CA VAL A 67 -13.93 -26.12 8.63
C VAL A 67 -13.06 -27.29 9.12
N LEU A 68 -12.78 -28.28 8.27
CA LEU A 68 -11.95 -29.43 8.64
C LEU A 68 -10.47 -29.08 8.90
N GLY A 69 -9.94 -28.05 8.21
CA GLY A 69 -8.58 -27.54 8.44
C GLY A 69 -8.36 -26.84 9.78
N MET A 70 -9.44 -26.51 10.51
CA MET A 70 -9.35 -25.98 11.88
C MET A 70 -9.23 -27.08 12.95
N ILE A 71 -9.45 -28.35 12.59
CA ILE A 71 -9.47 -29.48 13.53
C ILE A 71 -8.12 -30.22 13.58
N HIS A 72 -7.50 -30.53 12.43
CA HIS A 72 -6.13 -31.08 12.37
C HIS A 72 -5.52 -31.00 10.95
N PRO A 73 -4.21 -30.75 10.77
CA PRO A 73 -3.55 -30.68 9.45
C PRO A 73 -3.69 -31.94 8.59
N ASP A 74 -3.71 -33.14 9.19
CA ASP A 74 -3.73 -34.42 8.44
C ASP A 74 -5.12 -34.82 7.92
N LEU A 75 -6.20 -34.38 8.57
CA LEU A 75 -7.58 -34.60 8.12
C LEU A 75 -7.88 -33.85 6.82
N ARG A 76 -7.12 -32.81 6.53
CA ARG A 76 -7.19 -31.98 5.32
C ARG A 76 -6.68 -32.71 4.08
N THR A 77 -5.64 -33.53 4.23
CA THR A 77 -5.04 -34.31 3.13
C THR A 77 -5.97 -35.44 2.70
N LEU A 78 -6.70 -36.05 3.64
CA LEU A 78 -7.66 -37.13 3.39
C LEU A 78 -8.93 -36.66 2.64
N ALA A 79 -9.27 -35.37 2.70
CA ALA A 79 -10.46 -34.81 2.04
C ALA A 79 -10.23 -34.40 0.56
N LEU A 80 -8.99 -34.41 0.08
CA LEU A 80 -8.62 -33.98 -1.28
C LEU A 80 -9.30 -34.77 -2.42
N PRO A 81 -9.46 -36.12 -2.36
CA PRO A 81 -10.10 -36.88 -3.42
C PRO A 81 -11.58 -36.50 -3.61
N LYS A 82 -12.27 -36.19 -2.50
CA LYS A 82 -13.69 -35.82 -2.48
C LYS A 82 -13.93 -34.42 -3.04
N GLU A 83 -13.02 -33.47 -2.80
CA GLU A 83 -13.05 -32.14 -3.42
C GLU A 83 -12.74 -32.20 -4.93
N MET A 84 -11.79 -33.05 -5.36
CA MET A 84 -11.52 -33.24 -6.79
C MET A 84 -12.74 -33.80 -7.55
N LEU A 85 -13.47 -34.75 -6.96
CA LEU A 85 -14.71 -35.29 -7.53
C LEU A 85 -15.84 -34.23 -7.59
N ARG A 86 -15.84 -33.24 -6.69
CA ARG A 86 -16.81 -32.14 -6.65
C ARG A 86 -16.50 -31.02 -7.66
N MET A 87 -15.25 -30.91 -8.13
CA MET A 87 -14.86 -29.96 -9.18
C MET A 87 -15.23 -30.42 -10.60
N LYS A 88 -15.82 -31.62 -10.76
CA LYS A 88 -16.33 -32.12 -12.05
C LYS A 88 -17.40 -31.16 -12.61
N GLY A 89 -17.10 -30.51 -13.73
CA GLY A 89 -18.00 -29.57 -14.42
C GLY A 89 -17.89 -28.09 -14.00
N ARG A 90 -17.03 -27.73 -13.04
CA ARG A 90 -16.81 -26.32 -12.65
C ARG A 90 -15.66 -25.69 -13.45
N LYS A 91 -15.85 -24.46 -13.94
CA LYS A 91 -14.82 -23.69 -14.65
C LYS A 91 -13.91 -22.98 -13.64
N VAL A 92 -12.61 -23.29 -13.63
CA VAL A 92 -11.61 -22.55 -12.87
C VAL A 92 -11.12 -21.39 -13.73
N ARG A 93 -11.25 -20.15 -13.23
CA ARG A 93 -10.73 -18.97 -13.94
C ARG A 93 -9.24 -18.82 -13.60
N ILE A 94 -8.41 -18.71 -14.62
CA ILE A 94 -6.95 -18.54 -14.46
C ILE A 94 -6.58 -17.18 -15.03
N ARG A 95 -5.79 -16.41 -14.28
CA ARG A 95 -5.21 -15.15 -14.75
C ARG A 95 -3.70 -15.30 -14.83
N ILE A 96 -3.17 -15.13 -16.04
CA ILE A 96 -1.73 -15.26 -16.31
C ILE A 96 -1.16 -13.84 -16.45
N GLY A 97 -0.17 -13.52 -15.63
CA GLY A 97 0.50 -12.22 -15.67
C GLY A 97 1.64 -12.18 -16.69
N ARG A 98 2.24 -10.99 -16.84
CA ARG A 98 3.37 -10.81 -17.76
C ARG A 98 4.62 -11.54 -17.26
N PRO A 99 5.44 -12.12 -18.15
CA PRO A 99 6.71 -12.71 -17.78
C PRO A 99 7.65 -11.72 -17.08
N ILE A 100 8.25 -12.15 -15.98
CA ILE A 100 9.27 -11.42 -15.25
C ILE A 100 10.64 -11.85 -15.80
N PRO A 101 11.39 -10.97 -16.50
CA PRO A 101 12.67 -11.36 -17.10
C PRO A 101 13.68 -11.83 -16.06
N ALA A 102 14.53 -12.76 -16.49
CA ALA A 102 15.60 -13.32 -15.67
C ALA A 102 16.49 -12.24 -15.02
N ALA A 103 16.81 -11.17 -15.75
CA ALA A 103 17.59 -10.05 -15.24
C ALA A 103 16.93 -9.35 -14.03
N GLU A 104 15.59 -9.26 -14.01
CA GLU A 104 14.86 -8.66 -12.90
C GLU A 104 14.78 -9.61 -11.70
N VAL A 105 14.64 -10.91 -11.94
CA VAL A 105 14.71 -11.94 -10.88
C VAL A 105 16.12 -11.97 -10.26
N GLY A 106 17.15 -11.87 -11.09
CA GLY A 106 18.56 -11.87 -10.69
C GLY A 106 18.99 -10.62 -9.92
N ALA A 107 18.29 -9.49 -10.07
CA ALA A 107 18.55 -8.26 -9.32
C ALA A 107 18.28 -8.41 -7.80
N PHE A 108 17.55 -9.44 -7.37
CA PHE A 108 17.25 -9.69 -5.96
C PHE A 108 18.34 -10.55 -5.29
N THR A 109 19.16 -9.92 -4.45
CA THR A 109 20.17 -10.62 -3.63
C THR A 109 19.58 -11.39 -2.45
N ASP A 110 18.38 -11.00 -2.01
CA ASP A 110 17.69 -11.53 -0.84
C ASP A 110 16.50 -12.43 -1.25
N THR A 111 16.55 -13.71 -0.87
CA THR A 111 15.51 -14.71 -1.17
C THR A 111 14.15 -14.30 -0.62
N GLU A 112 14.10 -13.64 0.54
CA GLU A 112 12.82 -13.25 1.13
C GLU A 112 12.15 -12.12 0.34
N ARG A 113 12.93 -11.15 -0.13
CA ARG A 113 12.43 -10.07 -1.01
C ARG A 113 11.94 -10.59 -2.34
N LEU A 114 12.68 -11.51 -2.96
CA LEU A 114 12.25 -12.13 -4.20
C LEU A 114 10.92 -12.87 -3.99
N GLY A 115 10.79 -13.63 -2.90
CA GLY A 115 9.56 -14.35 -2.56
C GLY A 115 8.37 -13.40 -2.38
N ARG A 116 8.55 -12.29 -1.67
CA ARG A 116 7.50 -11.26 -1.49
C ARG A 116 7.14 -10.57 -2.81
N PHE A 117 8.12 -10.25 -3.64
CA PHE A 117 7.91 -9.63 -4.95
C PHE A 117 7.08 -10.52 -5.88
N LEU A 118 7.49 -11.79 -6.02
CA LEU A 118 6.78 -12.76 -6.86
C LEU A 118 5.36 -13.03 -6.33
N ARG A 119 5.20 -13.12 -5.01
CA ARG A 119 3.88 -13.26 -4.38
C ARG A 119 2.99 -12.06 -4.63
N ALA A 120 3.48 -10.84 -4.41
CA ALA A 120 2.73 -9.62 -4.68
C ALA A 120 2.30 -9.52 -6.15
N LYS A 121 3.20 -9.85 -7.09
CA LYS A 121 2.89 -9.89 -8.52
C LYS A 121 1.79 -10.91 -8.86
N THR A 122 1.80 -12.06 -8.20
CA THR A 122 0.81 -13.12 -8.41
C THR A 122 -0.55 -12.74 -7.84
N TYR A 123 -0.60 -12.15 -6.64
CA TYR A 123 -1.85 -11.74 -5.98
C TYR A 123 -2.47 -10.50 -6.61
N ALA A 124 -1.65 -9.60 -7.18
CA ALA A 124 -2.12 -8.45 -7.96
C ALA A 124 -2.86 -8.84 -9.24
N LEU A 125 -2.77 -10.10 -9.68
CA LEU A 125 -3.61 -10.60 -10.77
C LEU A 125 -5.05 -10.85 -10.29
N GLY A 126 -5.26 -11.07 -8.98
CA GLY A 126 -6.57 -11.30 -8.37
C GLY A 126 -7.35 -10.00 -8.09
N SER A 127 -6.69 -8.96 -7.58
CA SER A 127 -7.28 -7.62 -7.47
C SER A 127 -7.37 -6.99 -8.85
N GLY A 128 -8.49 -6.32 -9.19
CA GLY A 128 -8.67 -5.66 -10.50
C GLY A 128 -7.69 -4.50 -10.79
N VAL A 129 -6.60 -4.38 -10.03
CA VAL A 129 -5.63 -3.29 -10.09
C VAL A 129 -4.44 -3.74 -10.95
N GLN A 130 -4.33 -3.18 -12.15
CA GLN A 130 -3.16 -3.41 -13.01
C GLN A 130 -1.89 -2.78 -12.39
N VAL A 131 -1.10 -3.57 -11.68
CA VAL A 131 0.17 -3.14 -11.07
C VAL A 131 1.27 -3.04 -12.14
N ARG A 132 1.53 -1.83 -12.64
CA ARG A 132 2.66 -1.52 -13.52
C ARG A 132 3.98 -1.60 -12.75
N ARG A 133 5.03 -2.15 -13.39
CA ARG A 133 6.40 -2.32 -12.84
C ARG A 133 7.07 -1.06 -12.29
N GLU A 134 6.58 0.11 -12.68
CA GLU A 134 7.13 1.41 -12.31
C GLU A 134 6.89 1.81 -10.85
N GLN A 135 6.02 1.09 -10.13
CA GLN A 135 5.63 1.37 -8.74
C GLN A 135 6.65 0.93 -7.67
N PHE A 136 7.81 0.39 -8.04
CA PHE A 136 8.89 0.04 -7.10
C PHE A 136 10.20 0.80 -7.37
N ARG A 137 10.15 1.86 -8.18
CA ARG A 137 11.29 2.77 -8.39
C ARG A 137 11.21 3.94 -7.40
N PRO A 138 12.35 4.53 -7.00
CA PRO A 138 12.31 5.82 -6.31
C PRO A 138 11.46 6.82 -7.11
N LEU A 139 10.60 7.57 -6.40
CA LEU A 139 9.65 8.52 -6.99
C LEU A 139 10.39 9.48 -7.94
N ARG A 140 10.18 9.29 -9.25
CA ARG A 140 10.56 10.25 -10.28
C ARG A 140 9.28 10.82 -10.88
N PHE A 141 9.16 12.13 -10.79
CA PHE A 141 8.06 12.89 -11.36
C PHE A 141 8.46 13.39 -12.75
N PRO A 142 7.59 13.29 -13.77
CA PRO A 142 7.85 13.89 -15.07
C PRO A 142 8.01 15.42 -14.93
N LYS A 143 8.83 16.01 -15.80
CA LYS A 143 9.00 17.47 -15.87
C LYS A 143 7.71 18.14 -16.33
N ASP A 144 7.08 17.59 -17.36
CA ASP A 144 5.84 18.12 -17.92
C ASP A 144 4.60 17.42 -17.32
N PRO A 145 3.57 18.17 -16.89
CA PRO A 145 2.37 17.61 -16.33
C PRO A 145 1.58 16.77 -17.34
N LYS A 146 1.31 15.50 -17.00
CA LYS A 146 0.41 14.66 -17.78
C LYS A 146 -1.06 15.08 -17.57
N PRO A 147 -1.94 14.89 -18.57
CA PRO A 147 -3.38 15.02 -18.39
C PRO A 147 -3.85 14.16 -17.21
N ILE A 148 -4.67 14.76 -16.35
CA ILE A 148 -5.23 14.08 -15.18
C ILE A 148 -6.26 13.06 -15.66
N VAL A 149 -6.29 11.88 -15.01
CA VAL A 149 -7.22 10.81 -15.41
C VAL A 149 -8.67 11.26 -15.33
N GLU A 150 -9.50 10.70 -16.21
CA GLU A 150 -10.94 10.87 -16.14
C GLU A 150 -11.49 10.43 -14.77
N PRO A 151 -12.46 11.17 -14.21
CA PRO A 151 -13.09 10.81 -12.95
C PRO A 151 -13.83 9.47 -13.08
N PRO A 152 -13.97 8.71 -11.99
CA PRO A 152 -14.91 7.60 -11.93
C PRO A 152 -16.34 8.08 -12.21
N THR A 153 -17.19 7.18 -12.70
CA THR A 153 -18.62 7.51 -12.88
C THR A 153 -19.31 7.69 -11.54
N GLN A 154 -20.34 8.55 -11.50
CA GLN A 154 -21.11 8.77 -10.27
C GLN A 154 -21.74 7.48 -9.74
N GLU A 155 -22.22 6.62 -10.64
CA GLU A 155 -22.81 5.33 -10.28
C GLU A 155 -21.81 4.43 -9.53
N GLN A 156 -20.54 4.38 -9.97
CA GLN A 156 -19.50 3.61 -9.28
C GLN A 156 -19.22 4.16 -7.87
N LEU A 157 -19.19 5.48 -7.71
CA LEU A 157 -18.96 6.10 -6.40
C LEU A 157 -20.14 5.87 -5.46
N ASP A 158 -21.37 6.07 -5.93
CA ASP A 158 -22.59 5.86 -5.15
C ASP A 158 -22.71 4.39 -4.69
N GLN A 159 -22.43 3.44 -5.58
CA GLN A 159 -22.42 2.01 -5.24
C GLN A 159 -21.36 1.66 -4.18
N GLU A 160 -20.14 2.21 -4.30
CA GLU A 160 -19.09 1.97 -3.32
C GLU A 160 -19.42 2.58 -1.97
N VAL A 161 -19.90 3.83 -1.93
CA VAL A 161 -20.27 4.52 -0.68
C VAL A 161 -21.40 3.77 0.03
N ALA A 162 -22.44 3.34 -0.69
CA ALA A 162 -23.50 2.50 -0.12
C ALA A 162 -22.97 1.15 0.39
N GLY A 163 -21.98 0.58 -0.29
CA GLY A 163 -21.35 -0.69 0.05
C GLY A 163 -20.36 -0.64 1.21
N ILE A 164 -20.06 0.54 1.78
CA ILE A 164 -19.13 0.72 2.90
C ILE A 164 -19.75 1.44 4.11
N GLU A 165 -21.08 1.42 4.22
CA GLU A 165 -21.78 2.04 5.35
C GLU A 165 -21.28 1.51 6.71
N ASP A 166 -20.85 0.23 6.75
CA ASP A 166 -20.20 -0.41 7.90
C ASP A 166 -18.86 0.23 8.32
N LEU A 167 -18.23 1.01 7.43
CA LEU A 167 -16.95 1.68 7.63
C LEU A 167 -17.09 3.18 7.94
N LYS A 168 -18.33 3.67 8.12
CA LYS A 168 -18.59 5.05 8.51
C LYS A 168 -18.05 5.33 9.92
N VAL A 169 -17.25 6.38 10.04
CA VAL A 169 -16.62 6.81 11.30
C VAL A 169 -17.53 7.76 12.05
N SER A 170 -18.09 8.75 11.34
CA SER A 170 -19.01 9.75 11.88
C SER A 170 -19.73 10.48 10.75
N ALA A 171 -20.80 11.21 11.07
CA ALA A 171 -21.47 12.14 10.17
C ALA A 171 -21.67 13.50 10.87
N GLN A 172 -21.57 14.60 10.13
CA GLN A 172 -21.85 15.95 10.62
C GLN A 172 -22.13 16.90 9.45
N GLY A 173 -23.20 17.69 9.57
CA GLY A 173 -23.66 18.52 8.45
C GLY A 173 -24.01 17.65 7.25
N GLU A 174 -23.64 18.08 6.05
CA GLU A 174 -23.73 17.40 4.76
C GLU A 174 -22.70 16.27 4.57
N PHE A 175 -21.72 16.15 5.48
CA PHE A 175 -20.57 15.27 5.32
C PHE A 175 -20.70 13.95 6.06
N ASP A 176 -20.38 12.86 5.37
CA ASP A 176 -20.05 11.57 5.96
C ASP A 176 -18.53 11.40 5.97
N LEU A 177 -18.01 10.85 7.07
CA LEU A 177 -16.61 10.50 7.22
C LEU A 177 -16.46 8.98 7.23
N TYR A 178 -15.63 8.46 6.34
CA TYR A 178 -15.33 7.03 6.22
C TYR A 178 -13.85 6.75 6.44
N LEU A 179 -13.52 5.58 6.98
CA LEU A 179 -12.16 5.04 7.01
C LEU A 179 -12.18 3.65 6.38
N ALA A 180 -11.64 3.53 5.17
CA ALA A 180 -11.76 2.30 4.40
C ALA A 180 -10.42 1.77 3.86
N PRO A 181 -10.22 0.45 3.79
CA PRO A 181 -9.10 -0.16 3.10
C PRO A 181 -9.30 -0.06 1.59
N SER A 182 -8.19 0.08 0.84
CA SER A 182 -8.19 0.29 -0.62
C SER A 182 -9.05 -0.69 -1.42
N GLU A 183 -9.14 -1.94 -0.98
CA GLU A 183 -9.84 -3.03 -1.67
C GLU A 183 -11.36 -2.88 -1.65
N ARG A 184 -11.90 -2.12 -0.69
CA ARG A 184 -13.35 -1.84 -0.57
C ARG A 184 -13.79 -0.61 -1.35
N ILE A 185 -12.83 0.19 -1.82
CA ILE A 185 -13.08 1.51 -2.41
C ILE A 185 -12.27 1.75 -3.71
N PRO A 186 -12.24 0.85 -4.70
CA PRO A 186 -11.38 1.02 -5.88
C PRO A 186 -11.70 2.26 -6.75
N ALA A 187 -12.98 2.59 -6.95
CA ALA A 187 -13.39 3.80 -7.67
C ALA A 187 -13.13 5.05 -6.83
N MET A 188 -13.48 5.03 -5.55
CA MET A 188 -13.21 6.14 -4.64
C MET A 188 -11.70 6.37 -4.43
N LEU A 189 -10.87 5.33 -4.41
CA LEU A 189 -9.41 5.46 -4.37
C LEU A 189 -8.89 6.15 -5.64
N ARG A 190 -9.46 5.84 -6.80
CA ARG A 190 -9.15 6.54 -8.05
C ARG A 190 -9.58 8.01 -7.97
N ALA A 191 -10.75 8.31 -7.40
CA ALA A 191 -11.19 9.68 -7.15
C ALA A 191 -10.25 10.43 -6.18
N ILE A 192 -9.82 9.79 -5.10
CA ILE A 192 -8.84 10.33 -4.15
C ILE A 192 -7.53 10.65 -4.85
N GLY A 193 -6.96 9.71 -5.61
CA GLY A 193 -5.70 9.92 -6.32
C GLY A 193 -5.78 11.04 -7.37
N ARG A 194 -6.94 11.19 -8.02
CA ARG A 194 -7.22 12.27 -8.97
C ARG A 194 -7.27 13.62 -8.27
N ALA A 195 -8.13 13.75 -7.25
CA ALA A 195 -8.33 14.98 -6.51
C ALA A 195 -7.07 15.43 -5.75
N ARG A 196 -6.26 14.47 -5.29
CA ARG A 196 -4.95 14.69 -4.69
C ARG A 196 -3.98 15.33 -5.68
N GLU A 197 -3.87 14.79 -6.90
CA GLU A 197 -3.03 15.36 -7.94
C GLU A 197 -3.50 16.76 -8.35
N GLU A 198 -4.81 16.98 -8.52
CA GLU A 198 -5.38 18.31 -8.82
C GLU A 198 -5.01 19.33 -7.73
N THR A 199 -5.24 18.95 -6.48
CA THR A 199 -5.01 19.84 -5.33
C THR A 199 -3.54 20.18 -5.17
N PHE A 200 -2.65 19.19 -5.22
CA PHE A 200 -1.21 19.42 -5.04
C PHE A 200 -0.58 20.10 -6.24
N ARG A 201 -1.00 19.80 -7.47
CA ARG A 201 -0.48 20.45 -8.68
C ARG A 201 -0.78 21.95 -8.68
N ALA A 202 -1.96 22.35 -8.23
CA ALA A 202 -2.35 23.76 -8.19
C ALA A 202 -1.49 24.62 -7.24
N VAL A 203 -0.84 24.01 -6.26
CA VAL A 203 0.11 24.69 -5.34
C VAL A 203 1.57 24.37 -5.64
N GLY A 204 1.86 23.73 -6.78
CA GLY A 204 3.22 23.39 -7.22
C GLY A 204 3.86 22.18 -6.53
N GLU A 205 3.08 21.37 -5.81
CA GLU A 205 3.54 20.17 -5.10
C GLU A 205 3.06 18.85 -5.72
N GLY A 206 2.41 18.91 -6.89
CA GLY A 206 1.87 17.75 -7.60
C GLY A 206 2.94 16.78 -8.10
N THR A 207 2.52 15.54 -8.38
CA THR A 207 3.42 14.52 -8.94
C THR A 207 3.68 14.68 -10.43
N ASN A 208 2.93 15.57 -11.10
CA ASN A 208 2.88 15.75 -12.56
C ASN A 208 2.46 14.49 -13.33
N LYS A 209 2.04 13.43 -12.64
CA LYS A 209 1.48 12.22 -13.25
C LYS A 209 -0.02 12.42 -13.49
N ALA A 210 -0.63 11.50 -14.23
CA ALA A 210 -2.08 11.54 -14.46
C ALA A 210 -2.91 11.31 -13.18
N ILE A 211 -2.31 10.72 -12.16
CA ILE A 211 -2.95 10.39 -10.88
C ILE A 211 -1.88 10.28 -9.78
N ASP A 212 -2.16 10.80 -8.58
CA ASP A 212 -1.28 10.66 -7.41
C ASP A 212 -1.67 9.43 -6.58
N LEU A 213 -1.30 8.25 -7.11
CA LEU A 213 -1.32 6.97 -6.40
C LEU A 213 0.06 6.30 -6.47
N ASP A 214 0.48 5.72 -5.35
CA ASP A 214 1.71 4.97 -5.18
C ASP A 214 1.45 3.57 -4.57
N GLU A 215 2.51 2.80 -4.33
CA GLU A 215 2.40 1.44 -3.80
C GLU A 215 1.84 1.35 -2.37
N TYR A 216 1.95 2.43 -1.59
CA TYR A 216 1.46 2.47 -0.20
C TYR A 216 -0.06 2.55 -0.18
N ASP A 217 -0.68 3.21 -1.17
CA ASP A 217 -2.14 3.32 -1.28
C ASP A 217 -2.85 1.95 -1.35
N LEU A 218 -2.12 0.86 -1.68
CA LEU A 218 -2.64 -0.51 -1.76
C LEU A 218 -2.81 -1.23 -0.40
N TYR A 219 -2.22 -0.72 0.67
CA TYR A 219 -2.31 -1.36 2.00
C TYR A 219 -2.40 -0.36 3.16
N TYR A 220 -2.48 0.93 2.83
CA TYR A 220 -2.86 1.99 3.73
C TYR A 220 -4.38 2.17 3.66
N ASP A 221 -4.95 2.56 4.78
CA ASP A 221 -6.36 2.90 4.85
C ASP A 221 -6.53 4.37 4.46
N HIS A 222 -7.71 4.71 3.97
CA HIS A 222 -8.03 6.06 3.49
C HIS A 222 -9.18 6.60 4.33
N LEU A 223 -8.89 7.65 5.09
CA LEU A 223 -9.89 8.47 5.76
C LEU A 223 -10.38 9.50 4.74
N PHE A 224 -11.66 9.56 4.45
CA PHE A 224 -12.17 10.52 3.47
C PHE A 224 -13.53 11.08 3.85
N LEU A 225 -13.78 12.31 3.37
CA LEU A 225 -15.03 13.03 3.53
C LEU A 225 -15.85 12.92 2.24
N TRP A 226 -17.07 12.42 2.38
CA TRP A 226 -18.07 12.38 1.33
C TRP A 226 -19.14 13.43 1.59
N ASP A 227 -19.35 14.33 0.64
CA ASP A 227 -20.48 15.25 0.63
C ASP A 227 -21.70 14.51 0.09
N ARG A 228 -22.70 14.26 0.93
CA ARG A 228 -23.91 13.51 0.55
C ARG A 228 -24.84 14.32 -0.35
N GLU A 229 -24.83 15.64 -0.26
CA GLU A 229 -25.72 16.51 -1.04
C GLU A 229 -25.21 16.65 -2.46
N ASN A 230 -23.92 16.97 -2.61
CA ASN A 230 -23.27 17.11 -3.91
C ASN A 230 -22.73 15.79 -4.48
N LYS A 231 -22.85 14.70 -3.70
CA LYS A 231 -22.36 13.35 -4.02
C LYS A 231 -20.92 13.33 -4.52
N ARG A 232 -20.02 13.98 -3.79
CA ARG A 232 -18.61 14.12 -4.19
C ARG A 232 -17.63 14.06 -3.03
N LEU A 233 -16.38 13.74 -3.34
CA LEU A 233 -15.27 13.75 -2.39
C LEU A 233 -14.93 15.20 -2.01
N ALA A 234 -14.87 15.50 -0.72
CA ALA A 234 -14.48 16.83 -0.21
C ALA A 234 -13.04 16.89 0.31
N GLY A 235 -12.47 15.76 0.72
CA GLY A 235 -11.09 15.69 1.19
C GLY A 235 -10.72 14.30 1.69
N ALA A 236 -9.43 14.04 1.86
CA ALA A 236 -8.95 12.75 2.34
C ALA A 236 -7.62 12.83 3.08
N TYR A 237 -7.31 11.74 3.79
CA TYR A 237 -6.09 11.49 4.55
C TYR A 237 -5.69 10.02 4.37
N ARG A 238 -4.41 9.76 4.08
CA ARG A 238 -3.87 8.40 4.04
C ARG A 238 -3.31 8.00 5.40
N ILE A 239 -3.67 6.80 5.88
CA ILE A 239 -3.31 6.30 7.22
C ILE A 239 -2.70 4.89 7.11
N GLY A 240 -1.45 4.77 7.53
CA GLY A 240 -0.73 3.51 7.61
C GLY A 240 -0.70 2.99 9.04
N ASP A 241 -1.36 1.86 9.31
CA ASP A 241 -1.26 1.18 10.60
C ASP A 241 0.13 0.56 10.77
N GLY A 242 0.95 1.17 11.63
CA GLY A 242 2.33 0.77 11.82
C GLY A 242 2.49 -0.64 12.39
N ARG A 243 1.55 -1.12 13.20
CA ARG A 243 1.54 -2.51 13.68
C ARG A 243 1.40 -3.48 12.51
N ARG A 244 0.43 -3.22 11.62
CA ARG A 244 0.16 -4.01 10.42
C ARG A 244 1.34 -3.96 9.44
N ILE A 245 1.91 -2.77 9.24
CA ILE A 245 3.02 -2.55 8.30
C ILE A 245 4.30 -3.21 8.79
N VAL A 246 4.69 -3.03 10.06
CA VAL A 246 5.89 -3.67 10.64
C VAL A 246 5.78 -5.19 10.54
N ARG A 247 4.63 -5.78 10.93
CA ARG A 247 4.43 -7.24 10.88
C ARG A 247 4.59 -7.81 9.46
N ARG A 248 4.12 -7.09 8.43
CA ARG A 248 4.07 -7.59 7.05
C ARG A 248 5.30 -7.23 6.20
N TYR A 249 5.84 -6.04 6.40
CA TYR A 249 6.86 -5.46 5.52
C TYR A 249 8.11 -4.97 6.26
N GLY A 250 8.07 -4.93 7.60
CA GLY A 250 9.06 -4.27 8.43
C GLY A 250 9.07 -2.75 8.18
N LYS A 251 10.12 -2.07 8.65
CA LYS A 251 10.30 -0.61 8.44
C LYS A 251 10.28 -0.16 6.98
N ARG A 252 10.47 -1.06 6.02
CA ARG A 252 10.46 -0.73 4.58
C ARG A 252 9.06 -0.58 3.98
N GLY A 253 8.02 -1.00 4.70
CA GLY A 253 6.64 -0.75 4.28
C GLY A 253 6.14 0.65 4.61
N PHE A 254 6.96 1.50 5.23
CA PHE A 254 6.60 2.87 5.56
C PHE A 254 7.03 3.82 4.44
N TYR A 255 6.17 4.75 4.04
CA TYR A 255 6.53 5.80 3.09
C TYR A 255 7.71 6.62 3.62
N THR A 256 7.74 6.92 4.92
CA THR A 256 8.83 7.68 5.55
C THR A 256 10.19 6.99 5.41
N HIS A 257 10.25 5.67 5.22
CA HIS A 257 11.50 4.96 4.95
C HIS A 257 12.14 5.29 3.59
N THR A 258 11.34 5.79 2.64
CA THR A 258 11.84 6.30 1.35
C THR A 258 12.59 7.62 1.49
N LEU A 259 12.30 8.38 2.56
CA LEU A 259 12.89 9.69 2.86
C LEU A 259 14.04 9.58 3.87
N PHE A 260 13.94 8.64 4.81
CA PHE A 260 14.88 8.49 5.91
C PHE A 260 15.42 7.05 6.01
N ARG A 261 16.70 6.93 6.36
CA ARG A 261 17.28 5.68 6.87
C ARG A 261 16.90 5.58 8.34
N MET A 262 16.43 4.40 8.75
CA MET A 262 15.95 4.15 10.11
C MET A 262 16.70 2.98 10.71
N ASP A 263 17.19 3.15 11.94
CA ASP A 263 17.90 2.12 12.68
C ASP A 263 16.92 1.09 13.27
N ARG A 264 17.46 0.05 13.93
CA ARG A 264 16.63 -1.05 14.46
C ARG A 264 15.71 -0.59 15.59
N GLY A 265 16.17 0.35 16.42
CA GLY A 265 15.37 0.91 17.53
C GLY A 265 14.05 1.56 17.07
N MET A 266 14.03 2.08 15.85
CA MET A 266 12.84 2.74 15.29
C MET A 266 11.67 1.76 15.06
N GLU A 267 11.92 0.45 14.94
CA GLU A 267 10.83 -0.53 14.71
C GLU A 267 9.80 -0.57 15.84
N LYS A 268 10.21 -0.29 17.08
CA LYS A 268 9.29 -0.21 18.23
C LYS A 268 8.35 0.99 18.11
N VAL A 269 8.89 2.16 17.74
CA VAL A 269 8.11 3.38 17.50
C VAL A 269 7.17 3.18 16.33
N LEU A 270 7.68 2.67 15.21
CA LEU A 270 6.89 2.38 14.00
C LEU A 270 5.75 1.40 14.28
N GLY A 271 5.98 0.36 15.09
CA GLY A 271 4.95 -0.63 15.45
C GLY A 271 3.82 -0.08 16.33
N GLN A 272 4.03 1.10 16.94
CA GLN A 272 3.07 1.82 17.78
C GLN A 272 2.59 3.12 17.13
N ALA A 273 2.84 3.30 15.82
CA ALA A 273 2.54 4.54 15.13
C ALA A 273 1.45 4.37 14.08
N PHE A 274 0.67 5.42 13.85
CA PHE A 274 0.02 5.64 12.56
C PHE A 274 0.89 6.52 11.70
N GLU A 275 1.24 6.03 10.50
CA GLU A 275 1.88 6.87 9.50
C GLU A 275 0.82 7.65 8.71
N LEU A 276 0.90 8.96 8.79
CA LEU A 276 -0.01 9.91 8.17
C LEU A 276 0.65 10.55 6.96
N GLY A 277 -0.12 10.76 5.91
CA GLY A 277 0.35 11.55 4.78
C GLY A 277 -0.74 11.84 3.76
N ARG A 278 -0.34 12.59 2.72
CA ARG A 278 -1.19 12.91 1.57
C ARG A 278 -2.54 13.51 1.96
N SER A 279 -2.58 14.30 3.03
CA SER A 279 -3.79 15.00 3.45
C SER A 279 -4.11 16.13 2.49
N PHE A 280 -5.37 16.24 2.08
CA PHE A 280 -5.84 17.35 1.27
C PHE A 280 -7.33 17.60 1.46
N VAL A 281 -7.74 18.84 1.18
CA VAL A 281 -9.12 19.24 1.00
C VAL A 281 -9.25 19.72 -0.45
N VAL A 282 -10.27 19.25 -1.15
CA VAL A 282 -10.54 19.64 -2.55
C VAL A 282 -10.77 21.15 -2.60
N GLN A 283 -10.29 21.81 -3.65
CA GLN A 283 -10.23 23.29 -3.73
C GLN A 283 -11.54 23.99 -3.39
N ASP A 284 -12.66 23.51 -3.93
CA ASP A 284 -14.00 24.07 -3.68
C ASP A 284 -14.35 24.09 -2.18
N TYR A 285 -13.81 23.15 -1.41
CA TYR A 285 -14.05 22.98 0.01
C TYR A 285 -13.01 23.68 0.90
N GLN A 286 -11.90 24.20 0.36
CA GLN A 286 -10.80 24.75 1.18
C GLN A 286 -11.19 26.02 1.96
N LYS A 287 -12.18 26.78 1.48
CA LYS A 287 -12.71 27.95 2.20
C LYS A 287 -13.72 27.58 3.29
N HIS A 288 -14.21 26.33 3.29
CA HIS A 288 -15.14 25.83 4.28
C HIS A 288 -14.37 25.39 5.53
N ARG A 289 -14.90 25.72 6.72
CA ARG A 289 -14.24 25.39 7.99
C ARG A 289 -14.40 23.92 8.39
N LEU A 290 -15.49 23.27 7.96
CA LEU A 290 -15.85 21.92 8.38
C LEU A 290 -14.95 20.80 7.81
N PRO A 291 -14.57 20.79 6.51
CA PRO A 291 -13.90 19.63 5.92
C PRO A 291 -12.59 19.24 6.61
N LEU A 292 -11.70 20.21 6.84
CA LEU A 292 -10.43 19.95 7.54
C LEU A 292 -10.66 19.50 8.99
N PHE A 293 -11.58 20.17 9.69
CA PHE A 293 -11.95 19.83 11.06
C PHE A 293 -12.47 18.39 11.15
N LEU A 294 -13.32 17.97 10.23
CA LEU A 294 -13.90 16.63 10.22
C LEU A 294 -12.86 15.54 9.90
N LEU A 295 -11.89 15.81 9.01
CA LEU A 295 -10.76 14.90 8.82
C LEU A 295 -9.94 14.73 10.11
N TRP A 296 -9.66 15.82 10.83
CA TRP A 296 -8.96 15.74 12.12
C TRP A 296 -9.78 15.03 13.20
N ARG A 297 -11.09 15.28 13.27
CA ARG A 297 -12.01 14.55 14.15
C ARG A 297 -11.96 13.05 13.86
N GLY A 298 -11.95 12.68 12.58
CA GLY A 298 -11.82 11.29 12.15
C GLY A 298 -10.54 10.62 12.63
N LEU A 299 -9.42 11.31 12.46
CA LEU A 299 -8.13 10.85 12.95
C LEU A 299 -8.14 10.69 14.48
N LEU A 300 -8.69 11.66 15.22
CA LEU A 300 -8.84 11.56 16.68
C LEU A 300 -9.68 10.34 17.09
N LEU A 301 -10.85 10.15 16.48
CA LEU A 301 -11.70 8.99 16.74
C LEU A 301 -10.98 7.67 16.42
N HIS A 302 -10.16 7.65 15.38
CA HIS A 302 -9.35 6.48 15.04
C HIS A 302 -8.28 6.19 16.11
N ILE A 303 -7.58 7.21 16.60
CA ILE A 303 -6.57 7.07 17.66
C ILE A 303 -7.22 6.58 18.96
N LEU A 304 -8.36 7.17 19.36
CA LEU A 304 -9.07 6.76 20.59
C LEU A 304 -9.53 5.29 20.55
N ARG A 305 -9.81 4.75 19.36
CA ARG A 305 -10.15 3.33 19.17
C ARG A 305 -8.93 2.41 19.16
N ASN A 306 -7.71 2.94 19.11
CA ASN A 306 -6.46 2.20 19.03
C ASN A 306 -5.48 2.69 20.12
N PRO A 307 -5.76 2.44 21.41
CA PRO A 307 -4.99 3.00 22.53
C PRO A 307 -3.53 2.53 22.57
N ASP A 308 -3.21 1.42 21.92
CA ASP A 308 -1.84 0.93 21.82
C ASP A 308 -0.97 1.71 20.81
N HIS A 309 -1.57 2.55 19.97
CA HIS A 309 -0.87 3.41 19.03
C HIS A 309 -0.54 4.74 19.70
N ARG A 310 0.71 4.88 20.12
CA ARG A 310 1.22 6.03 20.86
C ARG A 310 1.63 7.21 19.96
N TYR A 311 1.96 6.95 18.69
CA TYR A 311 2.59 7.95 17.83
C TYR A 311 1.77 8.23 16.57
N LEU A 312 1.79 9.49 16.15
CA LEU A 312 1.49 9.89 14.78
C LEU A 312 2.81 10.29 14.13
N ILE A 313 3.13 9.66 13.00
CA ILE A 313 4.37 9.94 12.27
C ILE A 313 4.03 10.30 10.84
N GLY A 314 4.86 11.13 10.22
CA GLY A 314 4.69 11.48 8.82
C GLY A 314 5.63 12.61 8.46
N PRO A 315 6.05 12.70 7.19
CA PRO A 315 6.80 13.85 6.72
C PRO A 315 5.86 15.05 6.52
N VAL A 316 6.31 16.22 6.97
CA VAL A 316 5.67 17.50 6.66
C VAL A 316 6.47 18.20 5.57
N SER A 317 5.80 18.61 4.51
CA SER A 317 6.41 19.38 3.42
C SER A 317 6.50 20.86 3.81
N ILE A 318 7.65 21.47 3.53
CA ILE A 318 7.79 22.93 3.51
C ILE A 318 7.77 23.35 2.04
N SER A 319 6.81 24.19 1.67
CA SER A 319 6.58 24.54 0.26
C SER A 319 7.84 25.07 -0.42
N GLY A 320 8.03 24.65 -1.68
CA GLY A 320 9.11 25.13 -2.53
C GLY A 320 9.00 26.60 -2.93
N SER A 321 7.82 27.21 -2.77
CA SER A 321 7.59 28.64 -3.03
C SER A 321 8.26 29.55 -2.00
N TYR A 322 8.56 29.04 -0.80
CA TYR A 322 9.27 29.80 0.21
C TYR A 322 10.72 30.08 -0.21
N SER A 323 11.18 31.29 0.13
CA SER A 323 12.59 31.67 -0.02
C SER A 323 13.50 30.68 0.75
N ARG A 324 14.79 30.61 0.37
CA ARG A 324 15.76 29.79 1.10
C ARG A 324 15.90 30.22 2.55
N LEU A 325 15.91 31.54 2.80
CA LEU A 325 15.97 32.11 4.14
C LEU A 325 14.75 31.67 4.97
N SER A 326 13.53 31.80 4.44
CA SER A 326 12.31 31.38 5.12
C SER A 326 12.33 29.90 5.48
N ARG A 327 12.77 29.03 4.56
CA ARG A 327 12.94 27.59 4.84
C ARG A 327 13.99 27.33 5.92
N GLY A 328 15.09 28.10 5.91
CA GLY A 328 16.13 28.05 6.94
C GLY A 328 15.60 28.44 8.32
N LEU A 329 14.80 29.50 8.41
CA LEU A 329 14.19 29.97 9.66
C LEU A 329 13.18 28.96 10.22
N ILE A 330 12.29 28.42 9.37
CA ILE A 330 11.34 27.37 9.77
C ILE A 330 12.10 26.14 10.30
N LEU A 331 13.11 25.68 9.57
CA LEU A 331 13.92 24.53 9.99
C LEU A 331 14.66 24.82 11.30
N GLY A 332 15.29 26.00 11.44
CA GLY A 332 16.01 26.41 12.65
C GLY A 332 15.09 26.44 13.86
N PHE A 333 13.91 27.02 13.73
CA PHE A 333 12.90 27.05 14.79
C PHE A 333 12.47 25.64 15.22
N VAL A 334 12.16 24.75 14.27
CA VAL A 334 11.78 23.36 14.57
C VAL A 334 12.91 22.60 15.24
N LEU A 335 14.15 22.75 14.76
CA LEU A 335 15.33 22.10 15.34
C LEU A 335 15.67 22.62 16.74
N GLN A 336 15.41 23.89 17.03
CA GLN A 336 15.70 24.49 18.32
C GLN A 336 14.66 24.13 19.39
N HIS A 337 13.39 24.02 19.02
CA HIS A 337 12.29 23.91 20.00
C HIS A 337 11.61 22.55 20.06
N TYR A 338 11.67 21.75 18.99
CA TYR A 338 10.89 20.51 18.86
C TYR A 338 11.74 19.32 18.41
N TYR A 339 13.07 19.42 18.50
CA TYR A 339 13.97 18.34 18.15
C TYR A 339 14.12 17.37 19.33
N ASP A 340 13.79 16.11 19.08
CA ASP A 340 13.97 15.03 20.04
C ASP A 340 15.26 14.27 19.70
N GLU A 341 16.30 14.45 20.52
CA GLU A 341 17.64 13.88 20.30
C GLU A 341 17.61 12.34 20.30
N GLU A 342 16.79 11.72 21.16
CA GLU A 342 16.72 10.26 21.28
C GLU A 342 16.10 9.63 20.02
N LEU A 343 14.98 10.19 19.55
CA LEU A 343 14.34 9.74 18.32
C LEU A 343 15.16 10.10 17.08
N ALA A 344 15.78 11.28 17.07
CA ALA A 344 16.60 11.71 15.95
C ALA A 344 17.86 10.83 15.76
N ALA A 345 18.44 10.32 16.84
CA ALA A 345 19.55 9.36 16.75
C ALA A 345 19.19 8.09 15.95
N LEU A 346 17.90 7.73 15.90
CA LEU A 346 17.39 6.54 15.21
C LEU A 346 17.07 6.78 13.73
N VAL A 347 17.12 8.02 13.24
CA VAL A 347 16.62 8.40 11.92
C VAL A 347 17.57 9.36 11.22
N ARG A 348 18.00 9.02 10.00
CA ARG A 348 18.92 9.85 9.19
C ARG A 348 18.29 10.22 7.85
N PRO A 349 18.24 11.50 7.45
CA PRO A 349 17.70 11.89 6.15
C PRO A 349 18.55 11.30 5.02
N ARG A 350 17.90 10.79 3.98
CA ARG A 350 18.61 10.32 2.77
C ARG A 350 19.18 11.50 1.97
N ASN A 351 18.42 12.60 1.91
CA ASN A 351 18.82 13.86 1.28
C ASN A 351 18.68 14.98 2.33
N ARG A 352 19.80 15.41 2.91
CA ARG A 352 19.80 16.48 3.93
C ARG A 352 19.71 17.85 3.26
N PHE A 353 18.77 18.68 3.68
CA PHE A 353 18.76 20.10 3.31
C PHE A 353 19.97 20.80 3.91
N LYS A 354 20.72 21.54 3.08
CA LYS A 354 21.86 22.35 3.51
C LYS A 354 21.53 23.82 3.25
N VAL A 355 21.47 24.62 4.32
CA VAL A 355 21.42 26.07 4.19
C VAL A 355 22.80 26.51 3.69
N LYS A 356 22.88 26.98 2.45
CA LYS A 356 24.03 27.79 2.02
C LYS A 356 23.68 29.23 2.35
N VAL A 357 24.48 29.86 3.20
CA VAL A 357 24.42 31.31 3.40
C VAL A 357 24.98 31.91 2.10
N ASP A 358 24.14 32.61 1.34
CA ASP A 358 24.64 33.39 0.21
C ASP A 358 25.45 34.56 0.79
N LYS A 359 26.65 34.80 0.26
CA LYS A 359 27.60 35.85 0.70
C LYS A 359 27.07 37.29 0.54
N ALA A 360 25.79 37.47 0.20
CA ALA A 360 25.20 38.78 -0.04
C ALA A 360 24.66 39.45 1.24
N ASP A 361 24.54 38.71 2.35
CA ASP A 361 23.98 39.22 3.62
C ASP A 361 25.00 39.16 4.78
N SER A 362 26.27 39.47 4.51
CA SER A 362 27.31 39.68 5.53
C SER A 362 27.96 41.04 5.40
#